data_AF-A0A653KAX3-F1
#
_entry.id   AF-A0A653KAX3-F1
#
_cell.length_a   1.000
_cell.length_b   1.000
_cell.length_c   1.000
_cell.angle_alpha   90.00
_cell.angle_beta   90.00
_cell.angle_gamma   90.00
#
_symmetry.space_group_name_H-M   'P 1'
#
loop_
_entity.id
_entity.type
_entity.pdbx_description
1 polymer ?
#
loop_
_entity_poly.entity_id
_entity_poly.type
_entity_poly.pdbx_seq_one_letter_code
_entity_poly.pdbx_strand_id
1 'polypeptide(L)'
;MKVKAVVLQDEDLKLHKLRKVQDSVFDAVQKSRVSNWLWIYAETAEFFNFDIWDELDNAYINKVIHYKNKLYKVIEINSIGKIRYS
;
A
#
# COMPACT_ATOMS: atom_id res chain seq x y z
N MET A 1 11.72 0.09 -8.29
CA MET A 1 11.24 -1.03 -7.45
C MET A 1 9.76 -0.81 -7.18
N LYS A 2 8.86 -1.75 -7.51
CA LYS A 2 7.43 -1.58 -7.18
C LYS A 2 7.21 -2.04 -5.74
N VAL A 3 6.76 -1.14 -4.88
CA VAL A 3 6.38 -1.49 -3.51
C VAL A 3 5.12 -2.34 -3.57
N LYS A 4 5.14 -3.52 -2.94
CA LYS A 4 3.99 -4.44 -2.92
C LYS A 4 3.29 -4.51 -1.57
N ALA A 5 4.01 -4.25 -0.49
CA ALA A 5 3.43 -4.12 0.83
C ALA A 5 4.22 -3.11 1.66
N VAL A 6 3.51 -2.41 2.54
CA VAL A 6 4.05 -1.39 3.45
C VAL A 6 3.45 -1.64 4.82
N VAL A 7 4.25 -1.53 5.87
CA VAL A 7 3.77 -1.50 7.23
C VAL A 7 3.94 -0.09 7.76
N LEU A 8 2.82 0.52 8.12
CA LEU A 8 2.78 1.81 8.78
C LEU A 8 2.59 1.61 10.28
N GLN A 9 3.10 2.53 11.07
CA GLN A 9 2.89 2.62 12.49
C GLN A 9 2.23 3.96 12.81
N ASP A 10 1.09 3.91 13.48
CA ASP A 10 0.36 5.09 13.94
C ASP A 10 0.93 5.60 15.28
N GLU A 11 0.47 6.77 15.70
CA GLU A 11 0.80 7.40 16.99
C GLU A 11 0.41 6.52 18.18
N ASP A 12 -0.68 5.74 18.08
CA ASP A 12 -1.10 4.75 19.06
C ASP A 12 -0.24 3.46 19.05
N LEU A 13 0.91 3.47 18.37
CA LEU A 13 1.78 2.31 18.14
C LEU A 13 1.09 1.13 17.41
N LYS A 14 -0.08 1.35 16.83
CA LYS A 14 -0.79 0.36 16.02
C LYS A 14 -0.08 0.16 14.71
N LEU A 15 0.01 -1.11 14.28
CA LEU A 15 0.66 -1.49 13.03
C LEU A 15 -0.39 -1.71 11.95
N HIS A 16 -0.30 -0.92 10.89
CA HIS A 16 -1.18 -0.93 9.74
C HIS A 16 -0.45 -1.61 8.58
N LYS A 17 -0.70 -2.92 8.43
CA LYS A 17 -0.13 -3.72 7.34
C LYS A 17 -0.95 -3.52 6.08
N LEU A 18 -0.35 -2.88 5.08
CA LEU A 18 -0.98 -2.59 3.81
C LEU A 18 -0.34 -3.44 2.71
N ARG A 19 -1.18 -3.92 1.79
CA ARG A 19 -0.75 -4.61 0.57
C ARG A 19 -1.34 -3.91 -0.64
N LYS A 20 -0.54 -3.85 -1.70
CA LYS A 20 -0.93 -3.34 -3.00
C LYS A 20 -1.49 -4.50 -3.83
N VAL A 21 -2.76 -4.42 -4.19
CA VAL A 21 -3.47 -5.42 -4.99
C VAL A 21 -3.82 -4.81 -6.34
N GLN A 22 -3.68 -5.59 -7.40
CA GLN A 22 -4.13 -5.20 -8.73
C GLN A 22 -5.54 -5.76 -8.93
N ASP A 23 -6.52 -4.88 -8.93
CA ASP A 23 -7.88 -5.23 -9.32
C ASP A 23 -8.02 -5.03 -10.82
N SER A 24 -8.40 -6.10 -11.53
CA SER A 24 -8.55 -6.07 -12.98
C SER A 24 -9.98 -6.35 -13.33
N VAL A 25 -10.73 -5.29 -13.63
CA VAL A 25 -12.12 -5.38 -14.05
C VAL A 25 -12.14 -5.41 -15.58
N PHE A 26 -12.92 -6.34 -16.14
CA PHE A 26 -13.18 -6.35 -17.57
C PHE A 26 -14.23 -5.29 -17.86
N ASP A 27 -13.80 -4.19 -18.47
CA ASP A 27 -14.71 -3.15 -18.92
C ASP A 27 -15.38 -3.61 -20.21
N ALA A 28 -16.64 -4.04 -20.10
CA ALA A 28 -17.43 -4.52 -21.22
C ALA A 28 -17.75 -3.40 -22.23
N VAL A 29 -17.71 -2.13 -21.81
CA VAL A 29 -18.00 -0.95 -22.65
C VAL A 29 -16.80 -0.64 -23.53
N GLN A 30 -15.59 -0.66 -22.98
CA GLN A 30 -14.35 -0.43 -23.74
C GLN A 30 -13.73 -1.71 -24.34
N LYS A 31 -14.30 -2.89 -24.05
CA LYS A 31 -13.74 -4.21 -24.40
C LYS A 31 -12.26 -4.33 -23.98
N SER A 32 -11.90 -3.70 -22.87
CA SER A 32 -10.53 -3.60 -22.38
C SER A 32 -10.45 -4.00 -20.92
N ARG A 33 -9.29 -4.50 -20.51
CA ARG A 33 -9.00 -4.78 -19.10
C ARG A 33 -8.49 -3.49 -18.46
N VAL A 34 -9.27 -2.92 -17.57
CA VAL A 34 -8.83 -1.82 -16.72
C VAL A 34 -8.24 -2.43 -15.47
N SER A 35 -6.93 -2.29 -15.30
CA SER A 35 -6.23 -2.71 -14.09
C SER A 35 -5.94 -1.50 -13.22
N ASN A 36 -6.57 -1.44 -12.05
CA ASN A 36 -6.28 -0.44 -11.04
C ASN A 36 -5.49 -1.06 -9.89
N TRP A 37 -4.53 -0.31 -9.37
CA TRP A 37 -3.78 -0.71 -8.18
C TRP A 37 -4.41 -0.09 -6.95
N LEU A 38 -4.76 -0.93 -5.98
CA LEU A 38 -5.45 -0.55 -4.77
C LEU A 38 -4.61 -0.91 -3.55
N TRP A 39 -4.53 -0.02 -2.57
CA TRP A 39 -3.95 -0.33 -1.27
C TRP A 39 -5.03 -0.77 -0.31
N ILE A 40 -4.87 -1.97 0.25
CA ILE A 40 -5.81 -2.55 1.21
C ILE A 40 -5.08 -3.06 2.44
N TYR A 41 -5.77 -3.11 3.57
CA TYR A 41 -5.28 -3.80 4.76
C TYR A 41 -5.08 -5.27 4.48
N ALA A 42 -3.91 -5.81 4.87
CA ALA A 42 -3.59 -7.20 4.67
C ALA A 42 -4.46 -8.15 5.51
N GLU A 43 -4.90 -7.69 6.69
CA GLU A 43 -5.66 -8.48 7.66
C GLU A 43 -7.17 -8.43 7.41
N THR A 44 -7.72 -7.23 7.17
CA THR A 44 -9.18 -7.04 7.00
C THR A 44 -9.63 -6.93 5.55
N ALA A 45 -8.68 -6.84 4.60
CA ALA A 45 -8.95 -6.54 3.18
C ALA A 45 -9.72 -5.24 2.94
N GLU A 46 -9.80 -4.35 3.93
CA GLU A 46 -10.45 -3.06 3.81
C GLU A 46 -9.59 -2.08 2.99
N PHE A 47 -10.26 -1.20 2.24
CA PHE A 47 -9.59 -0.16 1.47
C PHE A 47 -8.89 0.83 2.39
N PHE A 48 -7.63 1.13 2.07
CA PHE A 48 -6.87 2.17 2.72
C PHE A 48 -7.10 3.51 2.03
N ASN A 49 -6.91 4.61 2.76
CA ASN A 49 -7.19 5.97 2.27
C ASN A 49 -6.51 6.27 0.92
N PHE A 50 -7.32 6.50 -0.10
CA PHE A 50 -6.90 6.73 -1.49
C PHE A 50 -6.00 7.96 -1.64
N ASP A 51 -6.25 9.01 -0.86
CA ASP A 51 -5.48 10.26 -0.90
C ASP A 51 -3.97 10.08 -0.64
N ILE A 52 -3.57 9.04 0.11
CA ILE A 52 -2.16 8.78 0.43
C ILE A 52 -1.55 7.64 -0.38
N TRP A 53 -2.24 7.14 -1.40
CA TRP A 53 -1.73 6.05 -2.23
C TRP A 53 -0.46 6.41 -3.00
N ASP A 54 -0.35 7.66 -3.46
CA ASP A 54 0.87 8.15 -4.11
C ASP A 54 2.04 8.22 -3.11
N GLU A 55 1.76 8.73 -1.90
CA GLU A 55 2.76 8.79 -0.83
C GLU A 55 3.23 7.40 -0.38
N LEU A 56 2.35 6.40 -0.45
CA LEU A 56 2.64 5.00 -0.21
C LEU A 56 3.44 4.35 -1.35
N ASP A 57 3.14 4.69 -2.60
CA ASP A 57 3.92 4.19 -3.74
C ASP A 57 5.36 4.73 -3.70
N ASN A 58 5.50 5.99 -3.30
CA ASN A 58 6.77 6.68 -3.06
C ASN A 58 7.22 6.60 -1.59
N ALA A 59 6.74 5.61 -0.82
CA ALA A 59 7.15 5.44 0.57
C ALA A 59 8.59 4.90 0.66
N TYR A 60 9.32 5.39 1.66
CA TYR A 60 10.62 4.86 2.06
C TYR A 60 10.61 4.59 3.58
N ILE A 61 11.50 3.71 4.04
CA ILE A 61 11.57 3.34 5.46
C ILE A 61 11.85 4.58 6.31
N ASN A 62 11.18 4.70 7.45
CA ASN A 62 11.15 5.87 8.34
C ASN A 62 10.50 7.14 7.78
N LYS A 63 9.88 7.11 6.59
CA LYS A 63 9.04 8.22 6.12
C LYS A 63 7.84 8.39 7.06
N VAL A 64 7.53 9.62 7.42
CA VAL A 64 6.32 9.96 8.18
C VAL A 64 5.32 10.58 7.22
N ILE A 65 4.20 9.91 7.03
CA ILE A 65 3.07 10.33 6.19
C ILE A 65 2.07 11.00 7.12
N HIS A 66 1.70 12.24 6.79
CA HIS A 66 0.72 13.01 7.56
C HIS A 66 -0.61 12.93 6.81
N TYR A 67 -1.61 12.27 7.40
CA TYR A 67 -2.92 12.19 6.76
C TYR A 67 -4.03 12.63 7.71
N LYS A 68 -4.77 13.65 7.27
CA LYS A 68 -5.79 14.35 8.05
C LYS A 68 -5.21 14.86 9.38
N ASN A 69 -5.30 14.06 10.42
CA ASN A 69 -4.83 14.38 11.77
C ASN A 69 -4.16 13.18 12.43
N LYS A 70 -3.59 12.28 11.62
CA LYS A 70 -2.87 11.09 12.06
C LYS A 70 -1.51 11.02 11.39
N LEU A 71 -0.52 10.62 12.17
CA LEU A 71 0.82 10.35 11.68
C LEU A 71 1.00 8.87 11.44
N TYR A 72 1.47 8.53 10.24
CA TYR A 72 1.81 7.18 9.84
C TYR A 72 3.32 7.11 9.57
N LYS A 73 4.07 6.43 10.43
CA LYS A 73 5.49 6.17 10.18
C LYS A 73 5.65 4.86 9.42
N VAL A 74 6.31 4.90 8.27
CA VAL A 74 6.65 3.70 7.52
C VAL A 74 7.77 2.96 8.24
N ILE A 75 7.47 1.79 8.80
CA ILE A 75 8.46 0.99 9.53
C ILE A 75 9.07 -0.10 8.65
N GLU A 76 8.30 -0.61 7.69
CA GLU A 76 8.74 -1.71 6.84
C GLU A 76 8.15 -1.56 5.44
N ILE A 77 8.97 -1.89 4.44
CA ILE A 77 8.58 -1.91 3.05
C ILE A 77 8.97 -3.26 2.47
N ASN A 78 7.97 -4.05 2.13
CA ASN A 78 8.16 -5.30 1.42
C ASN A 78 8.03 -5.04 -0.08
N SER A 79 9.17 -4.74 -0.70
CA SER A 79 9.34 -4.83 -2.15
C SER A 79 9.78 -6.26 -2.48
N ILE A 80 9.06 -6.94 -3.37
CA ILE A 80 9.51 -8.24 -3.88
C ILE A 80 10.76 -7.98 -4.71
N GLY A 81 11.91 -8.18 -4.06
CA GLY A 81 13.25 -8.01 -4.59
C GLY A 81 14.33 -8.64 -3.71
N LYS A 82 14.03 -9.02 -2.46
CA LYS A 82 14.90 -9.94 -1.71
C LYS A 82 14.55 -11.38 -2.06
N ILE A 83 15.04 -11.83 -3.21
CA ILE A 83 15.32 -13.26 -3.41
C ILE A 83 16.33 -13.63 -2.31
N ARG A 84 15.87 -14.33 -1.27
CA ARG A 84 16.79 -14.99 -0.33
C ARG A 84 17.33 -16.21 -1.06
N TYR A 85 18.57 -16.12 -1.56
CA TYR A 85 19.33 -17.35 -1.84
C TYR A 85 19.62 -17.99 -0.50
N SER A 86 19.15 -19.23 -0.34
CA SER A 86 19.39 -20.09 0.81
C SER A 86 20.76 -20.74 0.74
#